data_AF-A0A8T2ZLB9-F1
#
_entry.id   AF-A0A8T2ZLB9-F1
#
_cell.length_a   1.000
_cell.length_b   1.000
_cell.length_c   1.000
_cell.angle_alpha   90.00
_cell.angle_beta   90.00
_cell.angle_gamma   90.00
#
_symmetry.space_group_name_H-M   'P 1'
#
loop_
_entity.id
_entity.type
_entity.pdbx_description
1 polymer ?
#
loop_
_entity_poly.entity_id
_entity_poly.type
_entity_poly.pdbx_seq_one_letter_code
_entity_poly.pdbx_strand_id
1 'polypeptide(L)'
;MASTPLRQQLSIMRQSFFDEGLLDQGQVSYLETLENEDDPDFIENVFTMFLRDSSRYIASIEKAFLGASKINDENNKLRKFFHEGDLESGKAALQKLKAEHVNFKQKLSVYVGMLNQAKLSEY
;
A
#
# COMPACT_ATOMS: atom_id res chain seq x y z
N MET A 1 32.78 2.15 -11.04
CA MET A 1 32.72 3.63 -11.17
C MET A 1 31.33 4.17 -11.56
N ALA A 2 30.27 3.36 -11.73
CA ALA A 2 28.91 3.83 -12.08
C ALA A 2 27.97 4.06 -10.87
N SER A 3 28.44 3.85 -9.63
CA SER A 3 27.60 3.89 -8.41
C SER A 3 27.37 5.30 -7.84
N THR A 4 28.25 6.26 -8.16
CA THR A 4 28.26 7.60 -7.58
C THR A 4 27.02 8.46 -7.91
N PRO A 5 26.49 8.45 -9.15
CA PRO A 5 25.32 9.26 -9.50
C PRO A 5 24.03 8.81 -8.81
N LEU A 6 23.83 7.49 -8.68
CA LEU A 6 22.63 6.93 -8.04
C LEU A 6 22.62 7.18 -6.53
N ARG A 7 23.77 7.06 -5.86
CA ARG A 7 23.91 7.40 -4.44
C ARG A 7 23.62 8.88 -4.18
N GLN A 8 24.03 9.76 -5.09
CA GLN A 8 23.73 11.18 -4.99
C GLN A 8 22.23 11.45 -5.17
N GLN A 9 21.58 10.79 -6.14
CA GLN A 9 20.11 10.88 -6.31
C GLN A 9 19.34 10.38 -5.08
N LEU A 10 19.76 9.26 -4.49
CA LEU A 10 19.16 8.74 -3.27
C LEU A 10 19.29 9.71 -2.10
N SER A 11 20.46 10.33 -1.94
CA SER A 11 20.69 11.35 -0.90
C SER A 11 19.80 12.58 -1.09
N ILE A 12 19.68 13.08 -2.33
CA ILE A 12 18.81 14.21 -2.67
C ILE A 12 17.35 13.88 -2.35
N MET A 13 16.88 12.70 -2.78
CA MET A 13 15.50 12.28 -2.55
C MET A 13 15.20 12.02 -1.06
N ARG A 14 16.17 11.46 -0.31
CA ARG A 14 16.06 11.32 1.13
C ARG A 14 15.93 12.67 1.82
N GLN A 15 16.74 13.66 1.42
CA GLN A 15 16.71 14.99 2.01
C GLN A 15 15.38 15.70 1.73
N SER A 16 14.81 15.55 0.52
CA SER A 16 13.53 16.18 0.20
C SER A 16 12.38 15.68 1.08
N PHE A 17 12.37 14.40 1.47
CA PHE A 17 11.38 13.88 2.41
C PHE A 17 11.40 14.59 3.77
N PHE A 18 12.57 15.07 4.23
CA PHE A 18 12.68 15.81 5.49
C PHE A 18 12.36 17.29 5.30
N ASP A 19 12.89 17.91 4.24
CA ASP A 19 12.66 19.33 3.94
C ASP A 19 11.18 19.63 3.71
N GLU A 20 10.43 18.68 3.12
CA GLU A 20 8.98 18.75 2.92
C GLU A 20 8.17 18.31 4.15
N GLY A 21 8.82 17.82 5.21
CA GLY A 21 8.17 17.34 6.44
C GLY A 21 7.36 16.05 6.28
N LEU A 22 7.63 15.26 5.23
CA LEU A 22 6.95 13.99 4.94
C LEU A 22 7.43 12.85 5.84
N LEU A 23 8.69 12.92 6.29
CA LEU A 23 9.29 12.00 7.25
C LEU A 23 9.90 12.79 8.41
N ASP A 24 9.84 12.20 9.61
CA ASP A 24 10.57 12.72 10.76
C ASP A 24 12.05 12.28 10.67
N GLN A 25 12.94 13.25 10.61
CA GLN A 25 14.37 13.00 10.45
C GLN A 25 14.96 12.20 11.63
N GLY A 26 14.50 12.47 12.86
CA GLY A 26 15.01 11.80 14.06
C GLY A 26 14.65 10.31 14.08
N GLN A 27 13.40 9.99 13.75
CA GLN A 27 12.90 8.62 13.66
C GLN A 27 13.57 7.83 12.53
N VAL A 28 13.67 8.40 11.32
CA VAL A 28 14.32 7.70 10.19
C VAL A 28 15.80 7.48 10.45
N SER A 29 16.50 8.48 11.00
CA SER A 29 17.92 8.33 11.36
C SER A 29 18.12 7.25 12.42
N TYR A 30 17.22 7.15 13.41
CA TYR A 30 17.27 6.08 14.41
C TYR A 30 17.08 4.70 13.77
N LEU A 31 16.07 4.53 12.90
CA LEU A 31 15.85 3.28 12.19
C LEU A 31 17.09 2.86 11.39
N GLU A 32 17.74 3.81 10.70
CA GLU A 32 18.96 3.53 9.92
C GLU A 32 20.12 3.05 10.79
N THR A 33 20.18 3.45 12.08
CA THR A 33 21.20 2.92 13.02
C THR A 33 20.96 1.46 13.42
N LEU A 34 19.77 0.92 13.17
CA LEU A 34 19.43 -0.48 13.48
C LEU A 34 19.88 -1.44 12.37
N GLU A 35 20.08 -0.93 11.15
CA GLU A 35 20.62 -1.69 10.02
C GLU A 35 22.09 -2.03 10.28
N ASN A 36 22.46 -3.30 10.15
CA ASN A 36 23.78 -3.81 10.49
C ASN A 36 24.15 -5.03 9.64
N GLU A 37 25.34 -5.62 9.86
CA GLU A 37 25.84 -6.74 9.05
C GLU A 37 24.95 -7.99 9.11
N ASP A 38 24.21 -8.19 10.21
CA ASP A 38 23.28 -9.32 10.38
C ASP A 38 21.89 -9.06 9.74
N ASP A 39 21.53 -7.78 9.50
CA ASP A 39 20.29 -7.37 8.82
C ASP A 39 20.52 -6.10 7.96
N PRO A 40 21.14 -6.26 6.78
CA PRO A 40 21.59 -5.14 5.95
C PRO A 40 20.49 -4.48 5.11
N ASP A 41 19.30 -5.09 5.05
CA ASP A 41 18.16 -4.61 4.25
C ASP A 41 17.01 -4.11 5.15
N PHE A 42 17.27 -3.88 6.44
CA PHE A 42 16.27 -3.54 7.44
C PHE A 42 15.43 -2.33 7.02
N ILE A 43 16.07 -1.26 6.54
CA ILE A 43 15.37 -0.02 6.17
C ILE A 43 14.50 -0.21 4.94
N GLU A 44 15.02 -0.89 3.92
CA GLU A 44 14.27 -1.24 2.73
C GLU A 44 13.03 -2.07 3.10
N ASN A 45 13.20 -3.05 3.99
CA ASN A 45 12.12 -3.90 4.46
C ASN A 45 11.05 -3.12 5.22
N VAL A 46 11.43 -2.21 6.13
CA VAL A 46 10.48 -1.37 6.88
C VAL A 46 9.67 -0.47 5.95
N PHE A 47 10.32 0.23 5.02
CA PHE A 47 9.61 1.10 4.07
C PHE A 47 8.73 0.30 3.10
N THR A 48 9.22 -0.84 2.64
CA THR A 48 8.45 -1.75 1.78
C THR A 48 7.22 -2.29 2.50
N MET A 49 7.35 -2.68 3.78
CA MET A 49 6.23 -3.10 4.62
C MET A 49 5.21 -1.97 4.79
N PHE A 50 5.66 -0.75 5.10
CA PHE A 50 4.78 0.40 5.25
C PHE A 50 3.99 0.69 3.97
N LEU A 51 4.66 0.80 2.81
CA LEU A 51 4.01 1.07 1.53
C LEU A 51 2.99 -0.01 1.16
N ARG A 52 3.34 -1.27 1.44
CA ARG A 52 2.51 -2.44 1.16
C ARG A 52 1.26 -2.50 2.05
N ASP A 53 1.41 -2.23 3.34
CA ASP A 53 0.35 -2.49 4.32
C ASP A 53 -0.54 -1.26 4.54
N SER A 54 -0.01 -0.03 4.44
CA SER A 54 -0.81 1.21 4.51
C SER A 54 -1.88 1.28 3.41
N SER A 55 -1.52 0.90 2.18
CA SER A 55 -2.44 0.88 1.03
C SER A 55 -3.59 -0.12 1.23
N ARG A 56 -3.32 -1.24 1.89
CA ARG A 56 -4.33 -2.25 2.26
C ARG A 56 -5.19 -1.78 3.42
N TYR A 57 -4.60 -1.09 4.39
CA TYR A 57 -5.30 -0.56 5.55
C TYR A 57 -6.29 0.54 5.16
N ILE A 58 -5.88 1.46 4.29
CA ILE A 58 -6.77 2.50 3.71
C ILE A 58 -7.91 1.85 2.94
N ALA A 59 -7.63 0.89 2.06
CA ALA A 59 -8.66 0.16 1.32
C ALA A 59 -9.58 -0.69 2.23
N SER A 60 -9.06 -1.16 3.37
CA SER A 60 -9.81 -1.89 4.39
C SER A 60 -10.73 -0.97 5.18
N ILE A 61 -10.27 0.24 5.53
CA ILE A 61 -11.09 1.26 6.20
C ILE A 61 -12.24 1.67 5.27
N GLU A 62 -11.95 2.00 4.02
CA GLU A 62 -12.97 2.37 3.02
C GLU A 62 -14.04 1.28 2.82
N LYS A 63 -13.68 0.00 3.02
CA LYS A 63 -14.59 -1.15 2.84
C LYS A 63 -15.25 -1.66 4.10
N ALA A 64 -14.68 -1.43 5.27
CA ALA A 64 -15.33 -1.70 6.56
C ALA A 64 -16.62 -0.88 6.71
N PHE A 65 -16.67 0.32 6.13
CA PHE A 65 -17.89 1.13 6.07
C PHE A 65 -18.97 0.58 5.12
N LEU A 66 -18.64 -0.30 4.16
CA LEU A 66 -19.55 -0.74 3.08
C LEU A 66 -19.78 -2.26 2.99
N GLY A 67 -19.07 -3.10 3.77
CA GLY A 67 -19.33 -4.55 3.86
C GLY A 67 -18.90 -5.40 2.66
N ALA A 68 -17.81 -5.05 1.97
CA ALA A 68 -17.36 -5.72 0.74
C ALA A 68 -16.67 -7.08 0.97
N SER A 69 -17.45 -8.17 1.08
CA SER A 69 -17.00 -9.52 1.47
C SER A 69 -15.85 -10.11 0.63
N LYS A 70 -15.91 -10.04 -0.70
CA LYS A 70 -14.86 -10.61 -1.57
C LYS A 70 -13.48 -9.97 -1.39
N ILE A 71 -13.46 -8.69 -1.05
CA ILE A 71 -12.21 -7.99 -0.77
C ILE A 71 -11.66 -8.41 0.60
N ASN A 72 -12.52 -8.64 1.59
CA ASN A 72 -12.08 -9.17 2.88
C ASN A 72 -11.46 -10.56 2.72
N ASP A 73 -12.05 -11.43 1.89
CA ASP A 73 -11.52 -12.76 1.66
C ASP A 73 -10.13 -12.73 1.02
N GLU A 74 -9.93 -11.92 -0.03
CA GLU A 74 -8.63 -11.77 -0.67
C GLU A 74 -7.60 -11.06 0.22
N ASN A 75 -8.01 -10.12 1.06
CA ASN A 75 -7.13 -9.46 2.03
C ASN A 75 -6.67 -10.44 3.13
N ASN A 76 -7.57 -11.28 3.63
CA ASN A 76 -7.23 -12.31 4.61
C ASN A 76 -6.24 -13.34 4.05
N LYS A 77 -6.42 -13.76 2.79
CA LYS A 77 -5.46 -14.63 2.09
C LYS A 77 -4.11 -13.94 1.93
N LEU A 78 -4.11 -12.67 1.53
CA LEU A 78 -2.91 -11.88 1.34
C LEU A 78 -2.10 -11.76 2.64
N ARG A 79 -2.77 -11.44 3.75
CA ARG A 79 -2.15 -11.37 5.08
C ARG A 79 -1.54 -12.71 5.49
N LYS A 80 -2.23 -13.81 5.20
CA LYS A 80 -1.75 -15.17 5.49
C LYS A 80 -0.46 -15.48 4.74
N PHE A 81 -0.42 -15.27 3.41
CA PHE A 81 0.78 -15.57 2.62
C PHE A 81 2.01 -14.78 3.07
N PHE A 82 1.84 -13.51 3.45
CA PHE A 82 2.98 -12.74 3.99
C PHE A 82 3.42 -13.19 5.37
N HIS A 83 2.51 -13.63 6.23
CA HIS A 83 2.89 -14.21 7.53
C HIS A 83 3.70 -15.50 7.36
N GLU A 84 3.39 -16.27 6.32
CA GLU A 84 4.09 -17.51 5.98
C GLU A 84 5.39 -17.28 5.18
N GLY A 85 5.74 -16.02 4.86
CA GLY A 85 6.92 -15.70 4.04
C GLY A 85 6.79 -16.07 2.56
N ASP A 86 5.60 -16.46 2.10
CA ASP A 86 5.34 -16.84 0.70
C ASP A 86 5.09 -15.58 -0.15
N LEU A 87 6.19 -15.00 -0.63
CA LEU A 87 6.17 -13.76 -1.40
C LEU A 87 5.53 -13.92 -2.79
N GLU A 88 5.66 -15.07 -3.44
CA GLU A 88 5.09 -15.33 -4.76
C GLU A 88 3.56 -15.47 -4.71
N SER A 89 3.05 -16.27 -3.77
CA SER A 89 1.60 -16.34 -3.53
C SER A 89 1.04 -15.01 -3.03
N GLY A 90 1.80 -14.29 -2.19
CA GLY A 90 1.47 -12.93 -1.75
C GLY A 90 1.35 -11.95 -2.91
N LYS A 91 2.25 -12.00 -3.90
CA LYS A 91 2.19 -11.16 -5.11
C LYS A 91 0.95 -11.47 -5.96
N ALA A 92 0.63 -12.75 -6.16
CA ALA A 92 -0.57 -13.16 -6.90
C ALA A 92 -1.86 -12.73 -6.18
N ALA A 93 -1.93 -12.89 -4.86
CA ALA A 93 -3.07 -12.44 -4.06
C ALA A 93 -3.22 -10.91 -4.08
N LEU A 94 -2.12 -10.15 -4.11
CA LEU A 94 -2.16 -8.69 -4.25
C LEU A 94 -2.75 -8.27 -5.61
N GLN A 95 -2.39 -8.95 -6.69
CA GLN A 95 -2.95 -8.69 -8.02
C GLN A 95 -4.47 -8.95 -8.04
N LYS A 96 -4.92 -10.06 -7.42
CA LYS A 96 -6.36 -10.36 -7.28
C LYS A 96 -7.09 -9.32 -6.45
N LEU A 97 -6.52 -8.92 -5.32
CA LEU A 97 -7.08 -7.88 -4.46
C LEU A 97 -7.23 -6.54 -5.21
N LYS A 98 -6.22 -6.14 -5.99
CA LYS A 98 -6.27 -4.94 -6.85
C LYS A 98 -7.36 -5.06 -7.91
N ALA A 99 -7.46 -6.19 -8.59
CA ALA A 99 -8.50 -6.44 -9.59
C ALA A 99 -9.91 -6.37 -8.99
N GLU A 100 -10.13 -6.99 -7.84
CA GLU A 100 -11.43 -6.97 -7.16
C GLU A 100 -11.77 -5.55 -6.66
N HIS A 101 -10.77 -4.78 -6.24
CA HIS A 101 -10.96 -3.37 -5.90
C HIS A 101 -11.43 -2.53 -7.10
N VAL A 102 -10.81 -2.69 -8.27
CA VAL A 102 -11.21 -1.98 -9.50
C VAL A 102 -12.64 -2.40 -9.91
N ASN A 103 -12.94 -3.70 -9.90
CA ASN A 103 -14.26 -4.23 -10.20
C ASN A 103 -15.34 -3.68 -9.27
N PHE A 104 -15.08 -3.66 -7.95
CA PHE A 104 -16.01 -3.12 -6.96
C PHE A 104 -16.28 -1.63 -7.20
N LYS A 105 -15.23 -0.83 -7.42
CA LYS A 105 -15.37 0.62 -7.70
C LYS A 105 -16.19 0.88 -8.96
N GLN A 106 -15.95 0.12 -10.04
CA GLN A 106 -16.69 0.26 -11.29
C GLN A 106 -18.18 -0.05 -11.09
N LYS A 107 -18.50 -1.17 -10.44
CA LYS A 107 -19.89 -1.56 -10.15
C LYS A 107 -20.61 -0.56 -9.27
N LEU A 108 -19.94 -0.05 -8.23
CA LEU A 108 -20.51 0.94 -7.33
C LEU A 108 -20.78 2.27 -8.05
N SER A 109 -19.87 2.70 -8.94
CA SER A 109 -20.07 3.90 -9.75
C SER A 109 -21.30 3.80 -10.66
N VAL A 110 -21.47 2.66 -11.34
CA VAL A 110 -22.67 2.41 -12.17
C VAL A 110 -23.94 2.43 -11.31
N TYR A 111 -23.92 1.76 -10.15
CA TYR A 111 -25.06 1.73 -9.24
C TYR A 111 -25.46 3.13 -8.75
N VAL A 112 -24.49 3.96 -8.35
CA VAL A 112 -24.74 5.36 -7.96
C VAL A 112 -25.33 6.16 -9.13
N GLY A 113 -24.85 5.94 -10.36
CA GLY A 113 -25.42 6.55 -11.56
C GLY A 113 -26.90 6.20 -11.75
N MET A 114 -27.26 4.93 -11.59
CA MET A 114 -28.65 4.46 -11.66
C MET A 114 -29.52 5.05 -10.55
N LEU A 115 -29.02 5.12 -9.32
CA LEU A 115 -29.74 5.76 -8.21
C LEU A 115 -30.05 7.23 -8.49
N ASN A 116 -29.11 7.96 -9.07
CA ASN A 116 -29.31 9.36 -9.42
C ASN A 116 -30.31 9.53 -10.57
N GLN A 117 -30.27 8.66 -11.58
CA GLN A 117 -31.25 8.66 -12.68
C GLN A 117 -32.67 8.37 -12.17
N ALA A 118 -32.84 7.36 -11.32
CA ALA A 118 -34.14 7.00 -10.75
C ALA A 118 -34.75 8.18 -9.98
N LYS A 119 -33.95 8.87 -9.15
CA LYS A 119 -34.40 10.06 -8.42
C LYS A 119 -34.84 11.20 -9.35
N LEU A 120 -34.15 11.40 -10.47
CA LEU A 120 -34.48 12.44 -11.45
C LEU A 120 -35.74 12.12 -12.26
N SER A 121 -36.06 10.83 -12.44
CA SER A 121 -37.28 10.40 -13.15
C SER A 121 -38.56 10.43 -12.30
N GLU A 122 -38.43 10.63 -10.98
CA GLU A 122 -39.56 10.77 -10.05
C GLU A 122 -40.06 12.22 -9.91
N TYR A 123 -39.45 13.18 -10.61
CA TYR A 123 -39.85 14.59 -10.74
C TYR A 123 -40.32 14.91 -12.17
#